data_AF-A0A7K0BVS9-F1
#
_entry.id   AF-A0A7K0BVS9-F1
#
_cell.length_a   1.000
_cell.length_b   1.000
_cell.length_c   1.000
_cell.angle_alpha   90.00
_cell.angle_beta   90.00
_cell.angle_gamma   90.00
#
_symmetry.space_group_name_H-M   'P 1'
#
loop_
_entity.id
_entity.type
_entity.pdbx_description
1 polymer ?
#
loop_
_entity_poly.entity_id
_entity_poly.type
_entity_poly.pdbx_seq_one_letter_code
_entity_poly.pdbx_strand_id
1 'polypeptide(L)' 'MPPLAGFIVSRAVGNAVVRNVVRRRLRHLVRGHLDRIPEGSLLVVRANPAAGSAGHDELAADLESALGRLLRPASKGRK' A
#
# COMPACT_ATOMS: atom_id res chain seq x y z
N MET A 1 19.97 -1.11 5.37
CA MET A 1 19.21 0.16 5.53
C MET A 1 17.73 -0.20 5.60
N PRO A 2 16.92 0.41 6.48
CA PRO A 2 15.50 0.04 6.59
C PRO A 2 14.75 0.34 5.28
N PRO A 3 13.75 -0.47 4.90
CA PRO A 3 12.92 -0.18 3.74
C PRO A 3 12.12 1.11 3.95
N LEU A 4 11.94 1.88 2.87
CA LEU A 4 11.14 3.11 2.88
C LEU A 4 9.81 2.87 2.17
N ALA A 5 8.73 3.41 2.74
CA ALA A 5 7.38 3.28 2.18
C ALA A 5 6.79 4.64 1.76
N GLY A 6 6.49 4.77 0.47
CA GLY A 6 5.76 5.89 -0.12
C GLY A 6 4.29 5.55 -0.38
N PHE A 7 3.42 6.57 -0.36
CA PHE A 7 1.98 6.41 -0.58
C PHE A 7 1.48 7.39 -1.63
N ILE A 8 0.90 6.86 -2.71
CA ILE A 8 0.27 7.65 -3.78
C ILE A 8 -1.24 7.54 -3.62
N VAL A 9 -1.89 8.67 -3.33
CA VAL A 9 -3.35 8.76 -3.19
C VAL A 9 -3.88 9.85 -4.13
N SER A 10 -4.38 9.43 -5.29
CA SER A 10 -4.82 10.33 -6.35
C SER A 10 -6.17 10.99 -6.03
N ARG A 11 -6.57 12.01 -6.79
CA ARG A 11 -7.87 12.68 -6.66
C ARG A 11 -9.05 11.73 -6.86
N ALA A 12 -8.88 10.65 -7.63
CA ALA A 12 -9.93 9.67 -7.89
C ALA A 12 -10.36 8.87 -6.64
N VAL A 13 -9.53 8.86 -5.58
CA VAL A 13 -9.85 8.23 -4.29
C VAL A 13 -10.87 9.04 -3.49
N GLY A 14 -10.93 10.36 -3.71
CA GLY A 14 -11.87 11.25 -3.03
C GLY A 14 -11.29 12.62 -2.70
N ASN A 15 -12.01 13.37 -1.88
CA ASN A 15 -11.59 14.69 -1.42
C ASN A 15 -10.33 14.62 -0.52
N ALA A 16 -9.78 15.77 -0.12
CA ALA A 16 -8.57 15.82 0.70
C ALA A 16 -8.69 15.06 2.04
N VAL A 17 -9.87 15.10 2.68
CA VAL A 17 -10.11 14.42 3.95
C VAL A 17 -10.08 12.90 3.76
N VAL A 18 -10.83 12.38 2.79
CA VAL A 18 -10.83 10.95 2.45
C VAL A 18 -9.42 10.48 2.11
N ARG A 19 -8.69 11.22 1.25
CA ARG A 19 -7.32 10.86 0.87
C ARG A 19 -6.35 10.83 2.05
N ASN A 20 -6.47 11.78 2.97
CA ASN A 20 -5.64 11.82 4.17
C ASN A 20 -5.95 10.67 5.13
N VAL A 21 -7.23 10.31 5.28
CA VAL A 21 -7.66 9.14 6.06
C VAL A 21 -7.08 7.87 5.45
N VAL A 22 -7.25 7.66 4.14
CA VAL A 22 -6.68 6.49 3.44
C VAL A 22 -5.17 6.44 3.60
N ARG A 23 -4.45 7.56 3.39
CA ARG A 23 -2.99 7.63 3.58
C ARG A 23 -2.57 7.29 5.02
N ARG A 24 -3.34 7.70 6.03
CA ARG A 24 -3.07 7.37 7.44
C ARG A 24 -3.30 5.89 7.72
N ARG A 25 -4.42 5.32 7.25
CA ARG A 25 -4.74 3.90 7.38
C ARG A 25 -3.69 3.01 6.71
N LEU A 26 -3.33 3.31 5.46
CA LEU A 26 -2.31 2.56 4.73
C LEU A 26 -0.94 2.60 5.41
N ARG A 27 -0.53 3.74 5.96
CA ARG A 27 0.73 3.84 6.73
C ARG A 27 0.71 3.00 8.00
N HIS A 28 -0.43 2.94 8.69
CA HIS A 28 -0.56 2.09 9.85
C HIS A 28 -0.43 0.62 9.47
N LEU A 29 -1.16 0.19 8.44
CA LEU A 29 -1.13 -1.20 7.95
C LEU A 29 0.27 -1.60 7.48
N VAL A 30 0.91 -0.81 6.60
CA VAL A 30 2.24 -1.12 6.05
C VAL A 30 3.31 -1.29 7.13
N ARG A 31 3.20 -0.58 8.26
CA ARG A 31 4.19 -0.68 9.35
C ARG A 31 4.35 -2.12 9.86
N GLY A 32 3.26 -2.89 9.92
CA GLY A 32 3.30 -4.29 10.35
C GLY A 32 3.90 -5.26 9.34
N HIS A 33 4.19 -4.80 8.11
CA HIS A 33 4.74 -5.64 7.05
C HIS A 33 6.15 -5.25 6.62
N LEU A 34 6.75 -4.19 7.18
CA LEU A 34 8.07 -3.71 6.76
C LEU A 34 9.16 -4.77 6.96
N ASP A 35 9.04 -5.63 7.97
CA ASP A 35 10.00 -6.72 8.25
C ASP A 35 10.02 -7.79 7.16
N ARG A 36 8.98 -7.85 6.32
CA ARG A 36 8.89 -8.78 5.17
C ARG A 36 9.49 -8.18 3.89
N ILE A 37 9.81 -6.89 3.89
CA ILE A 37 10.38 -6.19 2.73
C ILE A 37 11.90 -6.25 2.80
N PRO A 38 12.61 -6.63 1.72
CA PRO A 38 14.06 -6.66 1.72
C PRO A 38 14.65 -5.30 2.09
N GLU A 39 15.71 -5.33 2.91
CA GLU A 39 16.41 -4.11 3.30
C GLU A 39 16.85 -3.27 2.11
N GLY A 40 16.81 -1.94 2.27
CA GLY A 40 17.17 -0.97 1.24
C GLY A 40 16.12 -0.78 0.15
N SER A 41 15.02 -1.52 0.17
CA SER A 41 13.95 -1.38 -0.83
C SER A 41 13.15 -0.08 -0.67
N LEU A 42 12.63 0.40 -1.80
CA LEU A 42 11.60 1.45 -1.85
C LEU A 42 10.26 0.81 -2.20
N LEU A 43 9.34 0.78 -1.23
CA LEU A 43 7.97 0.32 -1.42
C LEU A 43 7.07 1.50 -1.78
N VAL A 44 6.30 1.40 -2.86
CA VAL A 44 5.29 2.40 -3.22
C VAL A 44 3.91 1.76 -3.23
N VAL A 45 3.01 2.26 -2.37
CA VAL A 45 1.62 1.83 -2.32
C VAL A 45 0.74 2.85 -3.03
N ARG A 46 0.08 2.42 -4.11
CA ARG A 46 -0.88 3.24 -4.86
C ARG A 46 -2.31 2.86 -4.46
N ALA A 47 -3.05 3.83 -3.91
CA ALA A 47 -4.47 3.68 -3.65
C ALA A 47 -5.27 3.77 -4.97
N ASN A 48 -6.10 2.76 -5.23
CA ASN A 48 -7.10 2.80 -6.30
C ASN A 48 -8.36 3.58 -5.83
N PRO A 49 -9.30 3.94 -6.73
CA PRO A 49 -10.51 4.67 -6.33
C PRO A 49 -11.33 3.97 -5.23
N ALA A 50 -11.39 2.63 -5.25
CA ALA A 50 -12.14 1.83 -4.26
C ALA A 50 -11.63 2.02 -2.82
N ALA A 51 -10.35 2.35 -2.63
CA ALA A 51 -9.79 2.64 -1.31
C ALA A 51 -10.49 3.81 -0.58
N GLY A 52 -11.17 4.69 -1.30
CA GLY A 52 -11.89 5.83 -0.72
C GLY A 52 -13.11 5.45 0.11
N SER A 53 -13.77 4.36 -0.25
CA SER A 53 -14.96 3.82 0.45
C SER A 53 -14.67 2.55 1.23
N ALA A 54 -13.50 1.94 1.05
CA ALA A 54 -13.15 0.68 1.67
C ALA A 54 -13.10 0.75 3.21
N GLY A 55 -13.60 -0.31 3.82
CA GLY A 55 -13.44 -0.58 5.25
C GLY A 55 -11.97 -0.80 5.63
N HIS A 56 -11.68 -0.81 6.93
CA HIS A 56 -10.31 -1.07 7.40
C HIS A 56 -9.85 -2.48 7.01
N ASP A 57 -10.70 -3.49 7.24
CA ASP A 57 -10.37 -4.89 6.98
C ASP A 57 -10.22 -5.18 5.48
N GLU A 58 -11.03 -4.53 4.64
CA GLU A 58 -10.90 -4.59 3.19
C GLU A 58 -9.56 -4.02 2.72
N LEU A 59 -9.16 -2.85 3.23
CA LEU A 59 -7.85 -2.27 2.93
C LEU A 59 -6.69 -3.14 3.40
N ALA A 60 -6.83 -3.80 4.56
CA ALA A 60 -5.83 -4.72 5.09
C ALA A 60 -5.69 -5.97 4.21
N ALA A 61 -6.81 -6.58 3.82
CA ALA A 61 -6.84 -7.74 2.94
C ALA A 61 -6.27 -7.43 1.56
N ASP A 62 -6.63 -6.28 0.97
CA ASP A 62 -6.09 -5.83 -0.31
C ASP A 62 -4.57 -5.60 -0.23
N LEU A 63 -4.09 -5.00 0.86
CA LEU A 63 -2.67 -4.78 1.08
C LEU A 63 -1.91 -6.10 1.20
N GLU A 64 -2.39 -7.03 2.03
CA GLU A 64 -1.76 -8.34 2.22
C GLU A 64 -1.72 -9.12 0.89
N SER A 65 -2.80 -9.10 0.12
CA SER A 65 -2.87 -9.69 -1.21
C SER A 65 -1.84 -9.08 -2.17
N ALA A 66 -1.71 -7.75 -2.18
CA ALA A 66 -0.72 -7.05 -3.00
C ALA A 66 0.73 -7.36 -2.59
N LEU A 67 1.02 -7.38 -1.28
CA LEU A 67 2.34 -7.73 -0.76
C LEU A 67 2.70 -9.19 -1.04
N GLY A 68 1.73 -10.11 -0.90
CA GLY A 68 1.89 -11.51 -1.23
C GLY A 68 2.17 -11.75 -2.71
N ARG A 69 1.71 -10.86 -3.61
CA ARG A 69 2.08 -10.89 -5.04
C ARG A 69 3.46 -10.28 -5.28
N LEU A 70 3.78 -9.19 -4.61
CA LEU A 70 5.06 -8.48 -4.74
C LEU A 70 6.25 -9.34 -4.28
N LEU A 71 6.08 -10.07 -3.18
CA LEU A 71 7.15 -10.85 -2.53
C LEU A 71 7.35 -12.25 -3.14
N ARG A 72 6.51 -12.65 -4.10
CA ARG A 72 6.74 -13.90 -4.85
C ARG A 72 7.98 -13.72 -5.75
N PRO A 73 8.87 -14.73 -5.85
CA PRO A 73 10.00 -14.70 -6.78
C PRO A 73 9.49 -14.36 -8.19
N ALA A 74 10.02 -13.28 -8.76
CA ALA A 74 9.40 -12.60 -9.89
C ALA A 74 9.36 -13.49 -11.15
N SER A 75 8.15 -13.85 -11.60
CA SER A 75 7.90 -13.87 -13.04
C SER A 75 7.81 -12.40 -13.50
N LYS A 76 8.91 -11.88 -14.07
CA LYS A 76 9.05 -10.63 -14.85
C LYS A 76 7.95 -9.57 -14.64
N GLY A 77 8.31 -8.47 -13.97
CA GLY A 77 7.51 -7.25 -13.93
C GLY A 77 7.11 -6.79 -15.34
N ARG A 78 5.81 -6.64 -15.57
CA ARG A 78 5.24 -6.08 -16.79
C ARG A 78 5.47 -4.56 -16.75
N LYS A 79 6.14 -4.03 -17.77
CA LYS A 79 6.28 -2.59 -18.04
C LYS A 79 4.92 -1.96 -18.31
#